data_AF-A0AA92YIM5-F1
#
_entry.id   AF-A0AA92YIM5-F1
#
_cell.length_a   1.000
_cell.length_b   1.000
_cell.length_c   1.000
_cell.angle_alpha   90.00
_cell.angle_beta   90.00
_cell.angle_gamma   90.00
#
_symmetry.space_group_name_H-M   'P 1'
#
loop_
_entity.id
_entity.type
_entity.pdbx_description
1 polymer ?
#
loop_
_entity_poly.entity_id
_entity_poly.type
_entity_poly.pdbx_seq_one_letter_code
_entity_poly.pdbx_strand_id
1 'polypeptide(L)'
;MYIEQGRKGKLGMWKYLFPPIGFFGLMILNFLVSLLMGADTETVMQDQIETLGKPLFFLIAVGPFVVFLGALFFWVKIVHQQSITSLTTSRKKIDWKRVFFMFGLMALYICITTSLGYV
;
A
#
# COMPACT_ATOMS: atom_id res chain seq x y z
N MET A 1 21.34 -12.55 7.71
CA MET A 1 20.36 -11.54 8.22
C MET A 1 19.47 -10.99 7.10
N TYR A 2 18.40 -10.23 7.38
CA TYR A 2 17.57 -9.63 6.32
C TYR A 2 18.35 -8.64 5.44
N ILE A 3 19.33 -7.93 6.01
CA ILE A 3 20.23 -7.02 5.29
C ILE A 3 20.98 -7.74 4.14
N GLU A 4 21.32 -9.02 4.30
CA GLU A 4 21.96 -9.81 3.23
C GLU A 4 21.01 -10.08 2.05
N GLN A 5 19.69 -10.04 2.26
CA GLN A 5 18.74 -10.22 1.17
C GLN A 5 18.76 -9.03 0.20
N GLY A 6 19.11 -7.82 0.66
CA GLY A 6 19.27 -6.64 -0.19
C GLY A 6 20.43 -6.74 -1.17
N ARG A 7 21.35 -7.69 -0.96
CA ARG A 7 22.46 -7.99 -1.88
C ARG A 7 22.09 -9.04 -2.93
N LYS A 8 20.88 -9.60 -2.87
CA LYS A 8 20.40 -10.59 -3.84
C LYS A 8 19.74 -9.89 -5.03
N GLY A 9 20.03 -10.37 -6.24
CA GLY A 9 19.54 -9.79 -7.49
C GLY A 9 20.55 -8.85 -8.15
N LYS A 10 20.13 -8.19 -9.23
CA LYS A 10 21.02 -7.31 -10.00
C LYS A 10 21.05 -5.92 -9.38
N LEU A 11 22.13 -5.63 -8.65
CA LEU A 11 22.36 -4.34 -8.00
C LEU A 11 22.50 -3.20 -9.02
N GLY A 12 21.96 -2.04 -8.68
CA GLY A 12 22.05 -0.82 -9.46
C GLY A 12 21.26 0.28 -8.78
N MET A 13 21.93 1.29 -8.23
CA MET A 13 21.30 2.33 -7.40
C MET A 13 20.20 3.10 -8.14
N TRP A 14 20.34 3.27 -9.45
CA TRP A 14 19.35 3.93 -10.31
C TRP A 14 17.98 3.24 -10.29
N LYS A 15 17.92 1.91 -10.08
CA LYS A 15 16.66 1.13 -10.04
C LYS A 15 15.77 1.50 -8.86
N TYR A 16 16.38 2.03 -7.79
CA TYR A 16 15.66 2.47 -6.58
C TYR A 16 15.09 3.88 -6.70
N LEU A 17 15.46 4.62 -7.75
CA LEU A 17 15.02 6.00 -7.93
C LEU A 17 13.63 6.10 -8.59
N PHE A 18 13.24 5.11 -9.40
CA PHE A 18 11.94 5.13 -10.09
C PHE A 18 10.73 5.10 -9.15
N PRO A 19 10.65 4.20 -8.15
CA PRO A 19 9.47 4.18 -7.29
C PRO A 19 9.26 5.49 -6.51
N PRO A 20 10.29 6.10 -5.89
CA PRO A 20 10.16 7.43 -5.27
C PRO A 20 9.78 8.53 -6.26
N ILE A 21 10.42 8.60 -7.43
CA ILE A 21 10.09 9.62 -8.44
C ILE A 21 8.64 9.48 -8.90
N GLY A 22 8.18 8.25 -9.17
CA GLY A 22 6.79 7.99 -9.55
C GLY A 22 5.81 8.42 -8.45
N PHE A 23 6.12 8.10 -7.20
CA PHE A 23 5.31 8.51 -6.05
C PHE A 23 5.24 10.04 -5.90
N PHE A 24 6.39 10.73 -5.90
CA PHE A 24 6.41 12.19 -5.80
C PHE A 24 5.75 12.86 -7.01
N GLY A 25 5.93 12.32 -8.22
CA GLY A 25 5.25 12.80 -9.42
C GLY A 25 3.73 12.72 -9.30
N LEU A 26 3.21 11.60 -8.78
CA LEU A 26 1.79 11.44 -8.48
C LEU A 26 1.30 12.42 -7.41
N MET A 27 2.08 12.64 -6.35
CA MET A 27 1.73 13.61 -5.30
C MET A 27 1.69 15.04 -5.84
N ILE A 28 2.66 15.42 -6.67
CA ILE A 28 2.68 16.74 -7.34
C ILE A 28 1.48 16.87 -8.28
N LEU A 29 1.18 15.85 -9.07
CA LEU A 29 0.00 15.85 -9.94
C LEU A 29 -1.29 16.02 -9.13
N ASN A 30 -1.43 15.28 -8.02
CA ASN A 30 -2.58 15.40 -7.13
C ASN A 30 -2.72 16.82 -6.57
N PHE A 31 -1.61 17.41 -6.13
CA PHE A 31 -1.56 18.80 -5.66
C PHE A 31 -1.96 19.80 -6.76
N LEU A 32 -1.42 19.66 -7.97
CA LEU A 32 -1.75 20.54 -9.10
C LEU A 32 -3.23 20.44 -9.49
N VAL A 33 -3.79 19.23 -9.52
CA VAL A 33 -5.22 19.02 -9.80
C VAL A 33 -6.08 19.73 -8.74
N SER A 34 -5.74 19.58 -7.46
CA SER A 34 -6.44 20.28 -6.37
C SER A 34 -6.36 21.80 -6.52
N LEU A 35 -5.18 22.33 -6.85
CA LEU A 35 -4.99 23.77 -7.06
C LEU A 35 -5.81 24.30 -8.25
N LEU A 36 -5.78 23.59 -9.39
CA LEU A 36 -6.45 24.00 -10.62
C LEU A 36 -7.98 23.91 -10.53
N MET A 37 -8.49 22.89 -9.86
CA MET A 37 -9.93 22.72 -9.67
C MET A 37 -10.51 23.67 -8.61
N GLY A 38 -9.65 24.36 -7.83
CA GLY A 38 -10.08 25.13 -6.67
C GLY A 38 -10.87 24.28 -5.67
N ALA A 39 -10.71 22.96 -5.74
CA ALA A 39 -11.52 22.01 -5.02
C ALA A 39 -10.94 21.82 -3.63
N ASP A 40 -11.72 22.17 -2.61
CA ASP A 40 -11.43 21.76 -1.26
C ASP A 40 -11.56 20.23 -1.18
N THR A 41 -10.44 19.56 -0.99
CA THR A 41 -10.35 18.10 -0.91
C THR A 41 -11.28 17.52 0.15
N GLU A 42 -11.56 18.28 1.20
CA GLU A 42 -12.48 17.84 2.24
C GLU A 42 -13.92 17.79 1.73
N THR A 43 -14.38 18.83 1.03
CA THR A 43 -15.75 18.87 0.48
C THR A 43 -15.98 17.79 -0.58
N VAL A 44 -15.00 17.56 -1.46
CA VAL A 44 -15.07 16.48 -2.47
C VAL A 44 -15.14 15.11 -1.81
N MET A 45 -14.38 14.91 -0.74
CA MET A 45 -14.41 13.65 -0.01
C MET A 45 -15.75 13.42 0.70
N GLN A 46 -16.34 14.46 1.31
CA GLN A 46 -17.66 14.36 1.93
C GLN A 46 -18.75 14.03 0.90
N ASP A 47 -18.76 14.71 -0.24
CA ASP A 47 -19.72 14.45 -1.32
C ASP A 47 -19.62 13.01 -1.86
N GLN A 48 -18.40 12.49 -2.00
CA GLN A 48 -18.16 11.09 -2.38
C GLN A 48 -18.62 10.11 -1.30
N ILE A 49 -18.43 10.43 -0.03
CA ILE A 49 -18.90 9.60 1.09
C ILE A 49 -20.44 9.59 1.15
N GLU A 50 -21.10 10.73 0.93
CA GLU A 50 -22.56 10.84 0.89
C GLU A 50 -23.14 10.04 -0.28
N THR A 51 -22.48 10.09 -1.44
CA THR A 51 -22.93 9.40 -2.65
C THR A 51 -22.67 7.88 -2.61
N LEU A 52 -21.48 7.45 -2.17
CA LEU A 52 -21.03 6.05 -2.25
C LEU A 52 -21.22 5.28 -0.94
N GLY A 53 -21.37 5.98 0.18
CA GLY A 53 -21.29 5.42 1.52
C GLY A 53 -19.86 5.15 1.98
N LYS A 54 -19.64 5.27 3.30
CA LYS A 54 -18.31 5.14 3.94
C LYS A 54 -17.57 3.83 3.60
N PRO A 55 -18.19 2.63 3.62
CA PRO A 55 -17.46 1.38 3.38
C PRO A 55 -16.96 1.23 1.93
N LEU A 56 -17.77 1.64 0.96
CA LEU A 56 -17.40 1.55 -0.45
C LEU A 56 -16.36 2.61 -0.81
N PHE A 57 -16.54 3.84 -0.32
CA PHE A 57 -15.55 4.90 -0.46
C PHE A 57 -14.19 4.47 0.10
N PHE A 58 -14.15 3.85 1.28
CA PHE A 58 -12.91 3.33 1.86
C PHE A 58 -12.21 2.32 0.94
N LEU A 59 -12.93 1.37 0.35
CA LEU A 59 -12.36 0.40 -0.57
C LEU A 59 -11.78 1.06 -1.83
N ILE A 60 -12.50 2.04 -2.40
CA ILE A 60 -12.05 2.79 -3.56
C ILE A 60 -10.80 3.62 -3.23
N ALA A 61 -10.79 4.30 -2.08
CA ALA A 61 -9.67 5.11 -1.63
C ALA A 61 -8.40 4.28 -1.39
N VAL A 62 -8.53 3.05 -0.87
CA VAL A 62 -7.40 2.14 -0.66
C VAL A 62 -6.96 1.42 -1.95
N GLY A 63 -7.86 1.29 -2.93
CA GLY A 63 -7.63 0.57 -4.19
C GLY A 63 -6.31 0.92 -4.91
N PRO A 64 -5.96 2.20 -5.11
CA PRO A 64 -4.70 2.59 -5.73
C PRO A 64 -3.45 2.04 -5.03
N PHE A 65 -3.46 1.92 -3.70
CA PHE A 65 -2.32 1.36 -2.96
C PHE A 65 -2.12 -0.13 -3.25
N VAL A 66 -3.20 -0.88 -3.47
CA VAL A 66 -3.13 -2.29 -3.90
C VAL A 66 -2.50 -2.38 -5.28
N VAL A 67 -2.86 -1.48 -6.20
CA VAL A 67 -2.25 -1.40 -7.54
C VAL A 67 -0.76 -1.08 -7.43
N PHE A 68 -0.37 -0.10 -6.61
CA PHE A 68 1.04 0.23 -6.39
C PHE A 68 1.84 -0.90 -5.75
N LEU A 69 1.24 -1.65 -4.82
CA LEU A 69 1.87 -2.83 -4.25
C LEU A 69 2.11 -3.91 -5.32
N GLY A 70 1.14 -4.13 -6.21
CA GLY A 70 1.28 -5.02 -7.37
C GLY A 70 2.40 -4.56 -8.31
N ALA A 71 2.43 -3.27 -8.65
CA ALA A 71 3.47 -2.67 -9.48
C ALA A 71 4.86 -2.79 -8.84
N LEU A 72 4.98 -2.61 -7.53
CA LEU A 72 6.22 -2.81 -6.79
C LEU A 72 6.71 -4.27 -6.90
N PHE A 73 5.82 -5.25 -6.69
CA PHE A 73 6.19 -6.66 -6.82
C PHE A 73 6.62 -7.02 -8.24
N PHE A 74 5.93 -6.47 -9.25
CA PHE A 74 6.31 -6.61 -10.64
C PHE A 74 7.69 -6.01 -10.92
N TRP A 75 7.93 -4.78 -10.48
CA TRP A 75 9.22 -4.08 -10.60
C TRP A 75 10.36 -4.88 -9.97
N VAL A 76 10.17 -5.37 -8.74
CA VAL A 76 11.19 -6.17 -8.05
C VAL A 76 11.46 -7.48 -8.78
N LYS A 77 10.42 -8.17 -9.24
CA LYS A 77 10.58 -9.46 -9.93
C LYS A 77 11.31 -9.31 -11.27
N ILE A 78 11.05 -8.25 -12.03
CA ILE A 78 11.59 -8.08 -13.39
C ILE A 78 12.88 -7.27 -13.40
N VAL A 79 12.89 -6.11 -12.74
CA VAL A 79 14.00 -5.15 -12.82
C VAL A 79 15.11 -5.49 -11.83
N HIS A 80 14.74 -5.87 -10.61
CA HIS A 80 15.71 -6.32 -9.61
C HIS A 80 16.07 -7.81 -9.77
N GLN A 81 15.27 -8.57 -10.52
CA GLN A 81 15.42 -10.03 -10.70
C GLN A 81 15.47 -10.75 -9.34
N GLN A 82 14.68 -10.25 -8.39
CA GLN A 82 14.66 -10.70 -7.01
C GLN A 82 13.29 -11.33 -6.70
N SER A 83 13.29 -12.40 -5.90
CA SER A 83 12.04 -13.04 -5.47
C SER A 83 11.31 -12.20 -4.40
N ILE A 84 9.98 -12.25 -4.39
CA ILE A 84 9.16 -11.59 -3.35
C ILE A 84 9.47 -12.15 -1.96
N THR A 85 9.84 -13.42 -1.85
CA THR A 85 10.26 -14.03 -0.59
C THR A 85 11.51 -13.34 -0.04
N SER A 86 12.55 -13.17 -0.86
CA SER A 86 13.76 -12.45 -0.44
C SER A 86 13.52 -10.96 -0.20
N LEU A 87 12.51 -10.36 -0.85
CA LEU A 87 12.11 -8.98 -0.58
C LEU A 87 11.42 -8.84 0.78
N THR A 88 10.64 -9.81 1.23
CA THR A 88 9.79 -9.67 2.43
C THR A 88 10.36 -10.36 3.66
N THR A 89 11.26 -11.33 3.51
CA THR A 89 11.83 -12.06 4.65
C THR A 89 13.20 -12.66 4.33
N SER A 90 14.01 -12.92 5.36
CA SER A 90 15.25 -13.70 5.25
C SER A 90 15.01 -15.21 5.35
N ARG A 91 13.78 -15.65 5.64
CA ARG A 91 13.42 -17.06 5.78
C ARG A 91 13.30 -17.72 4.40
N LYS A 92 13.33 -19.06 4.38
CA LYS A 92 13.19 -19.86 3.15
C LYS A 92 11.85 -19.66 2.44
N LYS A 93 10.79 -19.30 3.18
CA LYS A 93 9.44 -19.05 2.67
C LYS A 93 8.71 -18.03 3.53
N ILE A 94 7.71 -17.38 2.93
CA ILE A 94 6.75 -16.54 3.65
C ILE A 94 5.88 -17.45 4.54
N ASP A 95 5.75 -17.07 5.81
CA ASP A 95 4.92 -17.80 6.77
C ASP A 95 3.48 -17.28 6.71
N TRP A 96 2.70 -17.82 5.79
CA TRP A 96 1.30 -17.43 5.61
C TRP A 96 0.43 -17.73 6.83
N LYS A 97 0.76 -18.76 7.63
CA LYS A 97 0.04 -19.04 8.87
C LYS A 97 0.18 -17.87 9.84
N ARG A 98 1.40 -17.34 9.99
CA ARG A 98 1.65 -16.16 10.83
C ARG A 98 0.94 -14.91 10.31
N VAL A 99 0.90 -14.72 8.98
CA VAL A 99 0.19 -13.59 8.36
C VAL A 99 -1.29 -13.64 8.72
N PHE A 100 -1.99 -14.73 8.36
CA PHE A 100 -3.43 -14.85 8.63
C PHE A 100 -3.76 -14.86 10.12
N PHE A 101 -2.88 -15.41 10.96
CA PHE A 101 -3.04 -15.34 12.42
C PHE A 101 -3.07 -13.89 12.92
N MET A 102 -2.11 -13.04 12.50
CA MET A 102 -2.07 -11.64 12.91
C MET A 102 -3.25 -10.85 12.35
N PHE A 103 -3.62 -11.05 11.08
CA PHE A 103 -4.79 -10.40 10.50
C PHE A 103 -6.09 -10.81 11.21
N GLY A 104 -6.25 -12.09 11.55
CA GLY A 104 -7.39 -12.58 12.32
C GLY A 104 -7.46 -12.00 13.73
N LEU A 105 -6.31 -11.93 14.43
CA LEU A 105 -6.22 -11.33 15.77
C LEU A 105 -6.61 -9.85 15.71
N MET A 106 -6.08 -9.09 14.74
CA MET A 106 -6.43 -7.67 14.57
C MET A 106 -7.89 -7.48 14.19
N ALA A 107 -8.43 -8.28 13.27
CA ALA A 107 -9.84 -8.22 12.91
C ALA A 107 -10.74 -8.49 14.13
N LEU A 108 -10.41 -9.49 14.95
CA LEU A 108 -11.13 -9.80 16.18
C LEU A 108 -11.06 -8.63 17.17
N TYR A 109 -9.87 -8.07 17.39
CA TYR A 109 -9.69 -6.91 18.28
C TYR A 109 -10.53 -5.70 17.83
N ILE A 110 -10.50 -5.38 16.54
CA ILE A 110 -11.29 -4.29 15.96
C ILE A 110 -12.79 -4.56 16.14
N CYS A 111 -13.27 -5.77 15.85
CA CYS A 111 -14.67 -6.13 16.04
C CYS A 111 -15.10 -6.00 17.51
N ILE A 112 -14.31 -6.49 18.46
CA ILE A 112 -14.63 -6.41 19.90
C ILE A 112 -14.69 -4.96 20.36
N THR A 113 -13.64 -4.18 20.06
CA THR A 113 -13.57 -2.77 20.48
C THR A 113 -14.65 -1.91 19.84
N THR A 114 -14.98 -2.18 18.58
CA THR A 114 -16.09 -1.54 17.89
C THR A 114 -17.41 -1.89 18.58
N SER A 115 -17.72 -3.17 18.78
CA SER A 115 -18.96 -3.60 19.45
C SER A 115 -19.12 -3.01 20.84
N LEU A 116 -18.04 -3.00 21.65
CA LEU A 116 -18.06 -2.36 22.97
C LEU A 116 -18.26 -0.84 22.92
N GLY A 117 -17.82 -0.18 21.85
CA GLY A 117 -18.03 1.25 21.66
C GLY A 117 -19.45 1.65 21.23
N TYR A 118 -20.26 0.69 20.75
CA TYR A 118 -21.66 0.89 20.36
C TYR A 118 -22.67 0.35 21.39
N VAL A 119 -22.20 -0.30 22.46
CA VAL A 119 -22.99 -0.73 23.63
C VAL A 119 -22.82 0.31 24.72
#